data_AF-A0A355EKZ1-F1
#
_entry.id   AF-A0A355EKZ1-F1
#
_cell.length_a   1.000
_cell.length_b   1.000
_cell.length_c   1.000
_cell.angle_alpha   90.00
_cell.angle_beta   90.00
_cell.angle_gamma   90.00
#
_symmetry.space_group_name_H-M   'P 1'
#
loop_
_entity.id
_entity.type
_entity.pdbx_description
1 polymer ?
#
loop_
_entity_poly.entity_id
_entity_poly.type
_entity_poly.pdbx_seq_one_letter_code
_entity_poly.pdbx_strand_id
1 'polypeptide(L)'
;MKVTSCYKVNNGIIVIVPDGGILKTVRNTRLTANLVITGYGLALLYQGYEIPIPEEMFDYIAEHNVVTVYEQKEGEYVHPVAATIEINKNLLAEGTTIYKYERAREVQDAQFNV
;
A
#
# COMPACT_ATOMS: atom_id res chain seq x y z
N MET A 1 -7.82 9.56 -2.96
CA MET A 1 -8.46 8.64 -3.92
C MET A 1 -8.02 7.23 -3.60
N LYS A 2 -8.93 6.26 -3.60
CA LYS A 2 -8.58 4.85 -3.35
C LYS A 2 -8.18 4.19 -4.66
N VAL A 3 -7.05 3.49 -4.67
CA VAL A 3 -6.68 2.68 -5.84
C VAL A 3 -7.58 1.45 -5.89
N THR A 4 -8.14 1.17 -7.08
CA THR A 4 -9.11 0.08 -7.28
C THR A 4 -8.45 -1.27 -7.49
N SER A 5 -7.22 -1.31 -8.03
CA SER A 5 -6.48 -2.55 -8.27
C SER A 5 -4.98 -2.37 -8.10
N CYS A 6 -4.34 -3.38 -7.52
CA CYS A 6 -2.91 -3.50 -7.38
C CYS A 6 -2.49 -4.88 -7.89
N TYR A 7 -1.31 -4.98 -8.51
CA TYR A 7 -0.79 -6.24 -9.04
C TYR A 7 0.38 -6.72 -8.18
N LYS A 8 0.25 -7.93 -7.65
CA LYS A 8 1.36 -8.67 -7.05
C LYS A 8 2.32 -9.10 -8.17
N VAL A 9 3.59 -8.73 -8.08
CA VAL A 9 4.64 -9.12 -9.04
C VAL A 9 5.79 -9.84 -8.34
N ASN A 10 6.91 -10.16 -9.00
CA ASN A 10 7.99 -10.91 -8.35
C ASN A 10 8.80 -10.09 -7.32
N ASN A 11 8.78 -8.76 -7.41
CA ASN A 11 9.61 -7.88 -6.58
C ASN A 11 8.81 -6.72 -5.99
N GLY A 12 7.57 -6.97 -5.60
CA GLY A 12 6.73 -5.98 -4.95
C GLY A 12 5.31 -5.88 -5.50
N ILE A 13 4.75 -4.68 -5.44
CA ILE A 13 3.39 -4.38 -5.88
C ILE A 13 3.45 -3.32 -6.97
N ILE A 14 2.74 -3.54 -8.06
CA ILE A 14 2.48 -2.51 -9.08
C ILE A 14 1.13 -1.88 -8.81
N VAL A 15 1.10 -0.55 -8.81
CA VAL A 15 -0.08 0.28 -8.60
C VAL A 15 -0.26 1.13 -9.84
N ILE A 16 -1.42 1.05 -10.47
CA ILE A 16 -1.78 1.90 -11.61
C ILE A 16 -2.79 2.91 -11.11
N VAL A 17 -2.47 4.20 -11.25
CA VAL A 17 -3.40 5.28 -10.93
C VAL A 17 -3.85 5.98 -12.21
N PRO A 18 -5.12 6.45 -12.27
CA PRO A 18 -5.59 7.23 -13.41
C PRO A 18 -4.84 8.55 -13.50
N ASP A 19 -4.67 9.06 -14.72
CA ASP A 19 -4.19 10.42 -14.96
C ASP A 19 -5.10 11.42 -14.23
N GLY A 20 -4.49 12.20 -13.35
CA GLY A 20 -5.19 13.19 -12.55
C GLY A 20 -4.35 14.44 -12.29
N GLY A 21 -3.15 14.55 -12.88
CA GLY A 21 -2.21 15.65 -12.65
C GLY A 21 -1.70 15.79 -11.20
N ILE A 22 -2.01 14.84 -10.32
CA ILE A 22 -1.67 14.90 -8.89
C ILE A 22 -0.27 14.33 -8.64
N LEU A 23 0.17 13.37 -9.45
CA LEU A 23 1.48 12.76 -9.29
C LEU A 23 2.57 13.72 -9.77
N LYS A 24 3.19 14.45 -8.83
CA LYS A 24 4.50 15.05 -9.10
C LYS A 24 5.45 13.88 -9.35
N THR A 25 5.94 13.75 -10.59
CA THR A 25 6.91 12.71 -10.95
C THR A 25 8.17 12.89 -10.10
N VAL A 26 8.26 12.14 -9.01
CA VAL A 26 9.45 12.09 -8.16
C VAL A 26 10.29 10.93 -8.68
N ARG A 27 11.16 11.21 -9.65
CA ARG A 27 12.07 10.20 -10.20
C ARG A 27 13.04 9.75 -9.11
N ASN A 28 13.01 8.46 -8.76
CA ASN A 28 14.03 7.76 -7.97
C ASN A 28 14.33 8.33 -6.57
N THR A 29 13.33 8.83 -5.85
CA THR A 29 13.51 9.12 -4.42
C THR A 29 12.88 7.98 -3.62
N ARG A 30 13.68 7.33 -2.76
CA ARG A 30 13.15 6.47 -1.69
C ARG A 30 12.32 7.36 -0.77
N LEU A 31 11.01 7.35 -0.97
CA LEU A 31 10.09 8.10 -0.13
C LEU A 31 9.72 7.23 1.06
N THR A 32 9.81 7.81 2.25
CA THR A 32 9.32 7.17 3.47
C THR A 32 7.80 7.07 3.36
N ALA A 33 7.32 5.83 3.27
CA ALA A 33 5.92 5.48 3.26
C ALA A 33 5.23 5.89 4.58
N ASN A 34 4.08 6.55 4.50
CA ASN A 34 3.16 6.64 5.64
C ASN A 34 2.18 5.46 5.55
N LEU A 35 2.22 4.56 6.54
CA LEU A 35 1.27 3.47 6.69
C LEU A 35 0.16 3.87 7.67
N VAL A 36 -1.07 3.55 7.32
CA VAL A 36 -2.23 3.68 8.20
C VAL A 36 -2.92 2.33 8.35
N ILE A 37 -3.49 2.10 9.52
CA ILE A 37 -4.25 0.88 9.82
C ILE A 37 -5.69 1.09 9.37
N THR A 38 -6.27 0.08 8.73
CA THR A 38 -7.62 0.10 8.18
C THR A 38 -8.32 -1.22 8.51
N GLY A 39 -9.66 -1.26 8.40
CA GLY A 39 -10.41 -2.50 8.70
C GLY A 39 -10.06 -3.71 7.82
N TYR A 40 -9.40 -3.50 6.67
CA TYR A 40 -9.00 -4.57 5.75
C TYR A 40 -7.50 -4.93 5.84
N GLY A 41 -6.71 -4.23 6.65
CA GLY A 41 -5.26 -4.40 6.74
C GLY A 41 -4.55 -3.06 6.88
N LEU A 42 -3.52 -2.83 6.07
CA LEU A 42 -2.77 -1.58 6.04
C LEU A 42 -3.08 -0.81 4.77
N ALA A 43 -2.88 0.51 4.80
CA ALA A 43 -2.89 1.33 3.60
C ALA A 43 -1.67 2.23 3.54
N LEU A 44 -1.02 2.24 2.38
CA LEU A 44 0.08 3.14 2.07
C LEU A 44 -0.48 4.43 1.50
N LEU A 45 -0.17 5.56 2.15
CA LEU A 45 -0.57 6.89 1.69
C LEU A 45 0.52 7.51 0.83
N TYR A 46 0.19 7.82 -0.43
CA TYR A 46 1.11 8.44 -1.36
C TYR A 46 0.44 9.51 -2.23
N GLN A 47 0.84 10.77 -2.07
CA GLN A 47 0.35 11.92 -2.85
C GLN A 47 -1.19 11.94 -3.02
N GLY A 48 -1.92 11.68 -1.94
CA GLY A 48 -3.40 11.66 -1.96
C GLY A 48 -4.03 10.36 -2.44
N TYR A 49 -3.24 9.37 -2.85
CA TYR A 49 -3.69 8.00 -3.10
C TYR A 49 -3.56 7.12 -1.86
N GLU A 50 -4.57 6.28 -1.66
CA GLU A 50 -4.57 5.19 -0.68
C GLU A 50 -4.36 3.88 -1.42
N ILE A 51 -3.19 3.28 -1.21
CA ILE A 51 -2.79 2.00 -1.79
C ILE A 51 -3.07 0.90 -0.75
N PRO A 52 -4.08 0.05 -0.96
CA PRO A 52 -4.45 -0.96 0.00
C PRO A 52 -3.41 -2.09 0.06
N ILE A 53 -3.08 -2.52 1.27
CA ILE A 53 -2.29 -3.73 1.57
C ILE A 53 -3.17 -4.61 2.47
N PRO A 54 -4.00 -5.48 1.87
CA PRO A 54 -4.83 -6.43 2.60
C PRO A 54 -4.01 -7.34 3.52
N GLU A 55 -4.61 -7.83 4.59
CA GLU A 55 -3.95 -8.75 5.54
C GLU A 55 -3.32 -9.97 4.86
N GLU A 56 -3.99 -10.55 3.86
CA GLU A 56 -3.48 -11.69 3.08
C GLU A 56 -2.16 -11.40 2.35
N MET A 57 -1.79 -10.11 2.20
CA MET A 57 -0.54 -9.68 1.56
C MET A 57 0.59 -9.43 2.56
N PHE A 58 0.37 -9.55 3.87
CA PHE A 58 1.37 -9.17 4.88
C PHE A 58 2.67 -9.97 4.77
N ASP A 59 2.59 -11.29 4.63
CA ASP A 59 3.78 -12.13 4.50
C ASP A 59 4.55 -11.79 3.22
N TYR A 60 3.81 -11.54 2.13
CA TYR A 60 4.40 -11.17 0.85
C TYR A 60 5.11 -9.80 0.89
N ILE A 61 4.47 -8.76 1.43
CA ILE A 61 5.04 -7.42 1.46
C ILE A 61 6.22 -7.30 2.45
N ALA A 62 6.28 -8.18 3.47
CA ALA A 62 7.43 -8.24 4.38
C ALA A 62 8.73 -8.63 3.65
N GLU A 63 8.62 -9.52 2.66
CA GLU A 63 9.74 -9.95 1.81
C GLU A 63 9.94 -9.00 0.61
N HIS A 64 8.85 -8.56 0.00
CA HIS A 64 8.80 -7.76 -1.22
C HIS A 64 8.23 -6.36 -0.96
N ASN A 65 8.94 -5.57 -0.16
CA ASN A 65 8.49 -4.27 0.39
C ASN A 65 8.53 -3.08 -0.59
N VAL A 66 8.53 -3.35 -1.89
CA VAL A 66 8.61 -2.32 -2.94
C VAL A 66 7.24 -2.11 -3.56
N VAL A 67 6.83 -0.86 -3.71
CA VAL A 67 5.61 -0.46 -4.40
C VAL A 67 5.99 0.45 -5.55
N THR A 68 5.71 0.02 -6.78
CA THR A 68 5.96 0.80 -7.99
C THR A 68 4.65 1.38 -8.51
N VAL A 69 4.60 2.70 -8.63
CA VAL A 69 3.42 3.44 -9.07
C VAL A 69 3.61 3.86 -10.52
N TYR A 70 2.60 3.57 -11.35
CA TYR A 70 2.48 4.02 -12.73
C TYR A 70 1.28 4.95 -12.85
N GLU A 71 1.42 5.98 -13.66
CA GLU A 71 0.33 6.86 -14.05
C GLU A 71 -0.17 6.43 -15.43
N GLN A 72 -1.46 6.09 -15.51
CA GLN A 72 -2.09 5.68 -16.75
C GLN A 72 -2.49 6.91 -17.56
N LYS A 73 -1.74 7.21 -18.62
CA LYS A 73 -2.02 8.30 -19.57
C LYS A 73 -2.75 7.78 -20.79
N GLU A 74 -3.79 8.48 -21.23
CA GLU A 74 -4.50 8.08 -22.45
C GLU A 74 -3.58 8.13 -23.68
N GLY A 75 -3.70 7.12 -24.54
CA GLY A 75 -2.95 7.04 -25.80
C GLY A 75 -1.52 6.50 -25.69
N GLU A 76 -1.03 6.17 -24.49
CA GLU A 76 0.28 5.54 -24.30
C GLU A 76 0.18 4.02 -24.14
N TYR A 77 1.03 3.27 -24.84
CA TYR A 77 1.16 1.82 -24.67
C TYR A 77 2.17 1.44 -23.57
N VAL A 78 3.21 2.27 -23.38
CA VAL A 78 4.23 2.08 -22.36
C VAL A 78 4.23 3.30 -21.45
N HIS A 79 3.87 3.08 -20.18
CA HIS A 79 3.86 4.14 -19.19
C HIS A 79 5.17 4.15 -18.40
N PRO A 80 5.82 5.32 -18.22
CA PRO A 80 6.99 5.43 -17.37
C PRO A 80 6.60 5.25 -15.89
N VAL A 81 7.54 4.74 -15.10
CA VAL A 81 7.39 4.69 -13.64
C VAL A 81 7.23 6.11 -13.09
N ALA A 82 6.13 6.36 -12.38
CA ALA A 82 5.87 7.63 -11.74
C ALA A 82 6.63 7.74 -10.40
N ALA A 83 6.66 6.64 -9.63
CA ALA A 83 7.41 6.53 -8.38
C ALA A 83 7.73 5.08 -8.02
N THR A 84 8.80 4.89 -7.24
CA THR A 84 9.10 3.62 -6.56
C THR A 84 9.27 3.91 -5.09
N ILE A 85 8.43 3.28 -4.27
CA ILE A 85 8.34 3.48 -2.84
C ILE A 85 8.84 2.20 -2.17
N GLU A 86 9.87 2.33 -1.36
CA GLU A 86 10.36 1.24 -0.52
C GLU A 86 9.77 1.41 0.88
N ILE A 87 8.89 0.51 1.27
CA ILE A 87 8.27 0.56 2.60
C ILE A 87 9.31 0.08 3.61
N ASN A 88 9.54 0.85 4.68
CA ASN A 88 10.46 0.44 5.73
C ASN A 88 9.94 -0.87 6.38
N LYS A 89 10.79 -1.90 6.43
CA LYS A 89 10.43 -3.22 6.98
C LYS A 89 10.05 -3.16 8.46
N ASN A 90 10.69 -2.29 9.26
CA ASN A 90 10.32 -2.10 10.66
C ASN A 90 8.92 -1.50 10.78
N LEU A 91 8.60 -0.52 9.93
CA LEU A 91 7.27 0.09 9.90
C LEU A 91 6.20 -0.92 9.46
N LEU A 92 6.51 -1.81 8.51
CA LEU A 92 5.62 -2.93 8.16
C LEU A 92 5.42 -3.89 9.33
N ALA A 93 6.50 -4.28 10.02
CA ALA A 93 6.41 -5.17 11.17
C ALA A 93 5.57 -4.56 12.31
N GLU A 94 5.79 -3.28 12.61
CA GLU A 94 5.00 -2.53 13.59
C GLU A 94 3.53 -2.44 13.17
N GLY A 95 3.26 -1.99 11.94
CA GLY A 95 1.89 -1.85 11.43
C GLY A 95 1.11 -3.17 11.43
N THR A 96 1.73 -4.26 10.97
CA THR A 96 1.10 -5.59 10.98
C THR A 96 0.85 -6.11 12.39
N THR A 97 1.75 -5.83 13.34
CA THR A 97 1.59 -6.21 14.74
C THR A 97 0.42 -5.46 15.37
N ILE A 98 0.34 -4.13 15.17
CA ILE A 98 -0.76 -3.31 15.70
C ILE A 98 -2.09 -3.75 15.10
N TYR A 99 -2.16 -3.98 13.79
CA TYR A 99 -3.38 -4.47 13.13
C TYR A 99 -3.87 -5.80 13.73
N LYS A 100 -2.97 -6.78 13.90
CA LYS A 100 -3.31 -8.08 14.50
C LYS A 100 -3.81 -7.94 15.94
N TYR A 101 -3.20 -7.04 16.71
CA TYR A 101 -3.62 -6.75 18.08
C TYR A 101 -5.02 -6.11 18.13
N GLU A 102 -5.28 -5.10 17.30
CA GLU A 102 -6.59 -4.45 17.23
C GLU A 102 -7.69 -5.44 16.82
N ARG A 103 -7.44 -6.24 15.78
CA ARG A 103 -8.38 -7.28 15.33
C ARG A 103 -8.65 -8.34 16.42
N ALA A 104 -7.64 -8.75 17.16
CA ALA A 104 -7.82 -9.69 18.27
C ALA A 104 -8.68 -9.09 19.41
N ARG A 105 -8.49 -7.80 19.70
CA ARG A 105 -9.29 -7.08 20.72
C ARG A 105 -10.74 -6.98 20.30
N GLU A 106 -11.03 -6.64 19.05
CA GLU A 106 -12.41 -6.57 18.53
C GLU A 106 -13.14 -7.91 18.65
N VAL A 107 -12.45 -9.02 18.38
CA VAL A 107 -13.03 -10.37 18.53
C VAL A 107 -13.31 -10.69 19.99
N GLN A 108 -12.43 -10.31 20.92
CA GLN A 108 -12.67 -10.49 22.35
C GLN A 108 -13.86 -9.65 22.82
N ASP A 109 -13.91 -8.37 22.49
CA ASP A 109 -15.00 -7.46 22.86
C ASP A 109 -16.35 -7.94 22.30
N ALA A 110 -16.37 -8.55 21.11
CA ALA A 110 -17.57 -9.15 20.54
C ALA A 110 -18.04 -10.42 21.30
N GLN A 111 -17.13 -11.17 21.92
CA GLN A 111 -17.46 -12.37 22.71
C GLN A 111 -17.99 -12.06 24.11
N PHE A 112 -17.60 -10.91 24.69
CA PHE A 112 -18.05 -10.49 26.03
C PHE A 112 -19.35 -9.66 26.03
N ASN A 113 -19.86 -9.30 24.86
CA ASN A 113 -21.13 -8.55 24.70
C ASN A 113 -22.31 -9.44 24.23
N VAL A 114 -22.22 -10.76 24.43
CA VAL A 114 -23.29 -11.75 24.18
C VAL A 114 -23.85 -12.28 25.50
#